data_AF-A0A7K0ZKE0-F1
#
_entry.id   AF-A0A7K0ZKE0-F1
#
_cell.length_a   1.000
_cell.length_b   1.000
_cell.length_c   1.000
_cell.angle_alpha   90.00
_cell.angle_beta   90.00
_cell.angle_gamma   90.00
#
_symmetry.space_group_name_H-M   'P 1'
#
loop_
_entity.id
_entity.type
_entity.pdbx_description
1 polymer ?
#
loop_
_entity_poly.entity_id
_entity_poly.type
_entity_poly.pdbx_seq_one_letter_code
_entity_poly.pdbx_strand_id
1 'polypeptide(L)'
;MRINRKAIAAVSITAGIAGALVLSAMPAQAHPGHNGARDGGGGGGFVVDCAFSHSATVDPIVMPGHTGMSHLHEFFGNTTTNESSTGATLLAGSTTCNDSSDLSAYWVPALFQDGVRVAPI
;
A
#
# COMPACT_ATOMS: atom_id res chain seq x y z
N MET A 1 -34.76 45.88 -46.35
CA MET A 1 -35.31 46.43 -45.10
C MET A 1 -35.31 45.37 -44.02
N ARG A 2 -34.40 45.45 -43.04
CA ARG A 2 -34.64 45.28 -41.59
C ARG A 2 -33.31 45.36 -40.84
N ILE A 3 -33.36 46.12 -39.76
CA ILE A 3 -32.26 46.75 -39.03
C ILE A 3 -31.83 45.87 -37.86
N ASN A 4 -30.52 45.81 -37.60
CA ASN A 4 -29.88 45.31 -36.38
C ASN A 4 -30.53 45.86 -35.11
N ARG A 5 -30.73 45.02 -34.09
CA ARG A 5 -30.81 45.48 -32.69
C ARG A 5 -30.04 44.52 -31.78
N LYS A 6 -28.79 44.90 -31.48
CA LYS A 6 -28.14 44.49 -30.24
C LYS A 6 -28.95 45.11 -29.09
N ALA A 7 -29.47 44.29 -28.19
CA ALA A 7 -30.10 44.77 -26.97
C ALA A 7 -29.21 44.40 -25.79
N ILE A 8 -28.61 45.44 -25.19
CA ILE A 8 -28.06 45.44 -23.84
C ILE A 8 -29.20 45.86 -22.92
N ALA A 9 -29.40 45.13 -21.81
CA ALA A 9 -30.01 45.52 -20.53
C ALA A 9 -30.57 44.25 -19.86
N ALA A 10 -30.53 44.02 -18.55
CA ALA A 10 -30.03 44.78 -17.42
C ALA A 10 -29.74 43.77 -16.30
N VAL A 11 -28.73 44.04 -15.49
CA VAL A 11 -28.57 43.40 -14.17
C VAL A 11 -29.75 43.84 -13.30
N SER A 12 -30.47 42.89 -12.72
CA SER A 12 -31.42 43.15 -11.64
C SER A 12 -31.09 42.21 -10.49
N ILE A 13 -30.49 42.80 -9.45
CA ILE A 13 -30.24 42.18 -8.16
C ILE A 13 -31.59 42.17 -7.43
N THR A 14 -32.21 41.00 -7.33
CA THR A 14 -33.25 40.76 -6.33
C THR A 14 -32.64 39.94 -5.21
N ALA A 15 -32.34 40.62 -4.11
CA ALA A 15 -32.09 39.99 -2.82
C ALA A 15 -33.40 39.33 -2.34
N GLY A 16 -33.35 38.02 -2.07
CA GLY A 16 -34.46 37.25 -1.52
C GLY A 16 -33.90 36.23 -0.53
N ILE A 17 -33.95 36.60 0.74
CA ILE A 17 -33.47 35.85 1.91
C ILE A 17 -34.33 34.59 2.09
N ALA A 18 -33.74 33.40 1.99
CA ALA A 18 -34.22 32.17 2.64
C ALA A 18 -33.18 31.04 2.54
N GLY A 19 -31.92 31.31 2.88
CA GLY A 19 -30.95 30.23 3.12
C GLY A 19 -30.89 29.98 4.61
N ALA A 20 -31.76 29.12 5.15
CA ALA A 20 -31.58 28.62 6.50
C ALA A 20 -30.12 28.15 6.62
N LEU A 21 -29.38 28.69 7.60
CA LEU A 21 -28.05 28.22 7.92
C LEU A 21 -28.24 26.80 8.45
N VAL A 22 -28.26 25.81 7.55
CA VAL A 22 -28.27 24.41 7.91
C VAL A 22 -26.91 24.21 8.54
N LEU A 23 -26.86 24.20 9.87
CA LEU A 23 -25.70 23.77 10.62
C LEU A 23 -25.60 22.27 10.39
N SER A 24 -25.14 21.88 9.20
CA SER A 24 -24.82 20.51 8.89
C SER A 24 -23.70 20.14 9.85
N ALA A 25 -24.05 19.41 10.90
CA ALA A 25 -23.07 18.70 11.69
C ALA A 25 -22.34 17.78 10.70
N MET A 26 -21.14 18.18 10.28
CA MET A 26 -20.29 17.29 9.52
C MET A 26 -20.08 16.07 10.41
N PRO A 27 -20.40 14.85 9.96
CA PRO A 27 -19.92 13.69 10.69
C PRO A 27 -18.40 13.86 10.72
N ALA A 28 -17.80 13.71 11.90
CA ALA A 28 -16.36 13.56 11.97
C ALA A 28 -16.02 12.36 11.08
N GLN A 29 -15.49 12.63 9.88
CA GLN A 29 -14.95 11.59 9.04
C GLN A 29 -13.77 11.02 9.84
N ALA A 30 -13.99 9.89 10.50
CA ALA A 30 -12.91 9.12 11.06
C ALA A 30 -12.02 8.73 9.88
N HIS A 31 -10.87 9.39 9.74
CA HIS A 31 -9.80 8.85 8.91
C HIS A 31 -9.52 7.44 9.44
N PRO A 32 -9.50 6.40 8.59
CA PRO A 32 -8.96 5.11 9.01
C PRO A 32 -7.60 5.40 9.63
N GLY A 33 -7.45 5.00 10.89
CA GLY A 33 -6.19 5.20 11.60
C GLY A 33 -5.08 4.61 10.73
N HIS A 34 -4.17 5.45 10.27
CA HIS A 34 -2.88 4.96 9.81
C HIS A 34 -2.26 4.26 11.02
N ASN A 35 -2.35 2.93 11.07
CA ASN A 35 -1.56 2.10 11.98
C ASN A 35 -0.07 2.09 11.51
N GLY A 36 0.44 3.25 11.11
CA GLY A 36 1.72 3.44 10.40
C GLY A 36 2.75 4.20 11.23
N ALA A 37 2.53 4.40 12.52
CA ALA A 37 3.56 4.89 13.42
C ALA A 37 3.38 4.25 14.78
N ARG A 38 4.02 3.09 14.99
CA ARG A 38 4.58 2.86 16.32
C ARG A 38 5.68 3.89 16.42
N ASP A 39 5.43 4.98 17.15
CA ASP A 39 6.45 5.95 17.52
C ASP A 39 7.66 5.16 18.01
N GLY A 40 8.72 5.19 17.21
CA GLY A 40 10.00 4.63 17.57
C GLY A 40 10.40 5.26 18.89
N GLY A 41 10.28 4.50 19.97
CA GLY A 41 10.73 4.91 21.29
C GLY A 41 12.24 5.12 21.24
N GLY A 42 12.68 6.32 20.84
CA GLY A 42 14.05 6.82 20.88
C GLY A 42 15.14 6.04 20.12
N GLY A 43 14.86 4.85 19.57
CA GLY A 43 15.81 4.00 18.88
C GLY A 43 15.45 3.82 17.41
N GLY A 44 16.45 3.96 16.52
CA GLY A 44 16.29 3.67 15.09
C GLY A 44 15.96 2.20 14.88
N GLY A 45 14.69 1.90 14.65
CA GLY A 45 14.20 0.56 14.36
C GLY A 45 13.36 0.58 13.09
N PHE A 46 13.42 -0.51 12.35
CA PHE A 46 12.56 -0.76 11.20
C PHE A 46 11.59 -1.88 11.57
N VAL A 47 10.29 -1.58 11.54
CA VAL A 47 9.23 -2.54 11.87
C VAL A 47 8.52 -2.93 10.58
N VAL A 48 8.44 -4.23 10.34
CA VAL A 48 7.76 -4.83 9.19
C VAL A 48 6.60 -5.65 9.73
N ASP A 49 5.39 -5.36 9.26
CA ASP A 49 4.17 -6.07 9.62
C ASP A 49 3.53 -6.64 8.35
N CYS A 50 3.96 -7.84 7.97
CA CYS A 50 3.53 -8.52 6.75
C CYS A 50 3.21 -9.98 7.01
N ALA A 51 2.12 -10.46 6.43
CA ALA A 51 1.76 -11.87 6.51
C ALA A 51 2.67 -12.74 5.63
N PHE A 52 2.71 -14.04 5.93
CA PHE A 52 3.36 -15.02 5.09
C PHE A 52 2.83 -14.97 3.64
N SER A 53 3.73 -15.08 2.66
CA SER A 53 3.38 -15.17 1.24
C SER A 53 3.52 -16.61 0.73
N HIS A 54 4.75 -17.13 0.68
CA HIS A 54 5.04 -18.44 0.11
C HIS A 54 6.41 -18.96 0.57
N SER A 55 6.69 -20.23 0.30
CA SER A 55 8.00 -20.84 0.52
C SER A 55 8.60 -21.28 -0.80
N ALA A 56 9.89 -21.07 -1.00
CA ALA A 56 10.59 -21.50 -2.21
C ALA A 56 12.09 -21.68 -1.96
N THR A 57 12.72 -22.58 -2.70
CA THR A 57 14.18 -22.79 -2.71
C THR A 57 14.85 -21.83 -3.69
N VAL A 58 14.59 -20.54 -3.54
CA VAL A 58 15.13 -19.45 -4.37
C VAL A 58 15.82 -18.40 -3.50
N ASP A 59 16.90 -17.80 -4.00
CA ASP A 59 17.56 -16.66 -3.37
C ASP A 59 17.90 -15.62 -4.44
N PRO A 60 17.09 -14.56 -4.60
CA PRO A 60 17.29 -13.56 -5.66
C PRO A 60 18.56 -12.72 -5.50
N ILE A 61 19.25 -12.79 -4.35
CA ILE A 61 20.49 -12.06 -4.10
C ILE A 61 21.69 -12.98 -4.29
N VAL A 62 21.73 -14.12 -3.59
CA VAL A 62 22.90 -15.00 -3.58
C VAL A 62 22.95 -15.90 -4.82
N MET A 63 21.80 -16.36 -5.31
CA MET A 63 21.68 -17.25 -6.48
C MET A 63 20.63 -16.73 -7.49
N PRO A 64 20.82 -15.54 -8.09
CA PRO A 64 19.85 -14.96 -9.02
C PRO A 64 19.65 -15.85 -10.25
N GLY A 65 18.41 -16.02 -10.67
CA GLY A 65 18.03 -16.83 -11.84
C GLY A 65 18.10 -18.36 -11.62
N HIS A 66 18.36 -18.82 -10.40
CA HIS A 66 18.49 -20.24 -10.10
C HIS A 66 17.46 -20.74 -9.08
N THR A 67 16.49 -21.52 -9.55
CA THR A 67 15.57 -22.27 -8.69
C THR A 67 16.22 -23.54 -8.16
N GLY A 68 16.02 -23.85 -6.88
CA GLY A 68 16.48 -25.10 -6.25
C GLY A 68 17.94 -25.11 -5.77
N MET A 69 18.67 -24.00 -5.97
CA MET A 69 20.09 -23.90 -5.61
C MET A 69 20.35 -23.26 -4.24
N SER A 70 19.29 -22.78 -3.58
CA SER A 70 19.34 -22.28 -2.20
C SER A 70 18.62 -23.24 -1.27
N HIS A 71 18.79 -23.04 0.04
CA HIS A 71 17.95 -23.72 1.02
C HIS A 71 16.49 -23.19 0.92
N LEU A 72 15.57 -23.85 1.61
CA LEU A 72 14.17 -23.41 1.62
C LEU A 72 14.05 -22.08 2.37
N HIS A 73 13.49 -21.07 1.72
CA HIS A 73 13.16 -19.80 2.33
C HIS A 73 11.66 -19.65 2.56
N GLU A 74 11.30 -18.88 3.57
CA GLU A 74 9.96 -18.38 3.85
C GLU A 74 9.90 -16.90 3.47
N PHE A 75 8.99 -16.53 2.56
CA PHE A 75 8.84 -15.18 2.04
C PHE A 75 7.63 -14.46 2.65
N PHE A 76 7.80 -13.16 2.89
CA PHE A 76 6.81 -12.24 3.46
C PHE A 76 6.83 -10.91 2.68
N GLY A 77 5.72 -10.17 2.74
CA GLY A 77 5.57 -8.91 2.03
C GLY A 77 5.31 -9.14 0.54
N ASN A 78 6.27 -8.81 -0.33
CA ASN A 78 6.05 -8.89 -1.77
C ASN A 78 5.70 -10.31 -2.24
N THR A 79 4.51 -10.46 -2.82
CA THR A 79 3.94 -11.76 -3.24
C THR A 79 4.52 -12.29 -4.55
N THR A 80 5.36 -11.49 -5.22
CA THR A 80 5.94 -11.83 -6.53
C THR A 80 7.42 -12.18 -6.45
N THR A 81 8.01 -12.16 -5.25
CA THR A 81 9.40 -12.54 -5.02
C THR A 81 9.67 -13.94 -5.57
N ASN A 82 10.73 -14.08 -6.36
CA ASN A 82 11.19 -15.32 -7.00
C ASN A 82 12.67 -15.18 -7.39
N GLU A 83 13.27 -16.24 -7.95
CA GLU A 83 14.69 -16.26 -8.34
C GLU A 83 15.08 -15.16 -9.35
N SER A 84 14.12 -14.65 -10.11
CA SER A 84 14.32 -13.66 -11.17
C SER A 84 13.96 -12.23 -10.73
N SER A 85 13.69 -12.02 -9.44
CA SER A 85 13.24 -10.73 -8.92
C SER A 85 14.27 -9.62 -9.10
N THR A 86 13.79 -8.45 -9.52
CA THR A 86 14.54 -7.20 -9.62
C THR A 86 13.77 -6.11 -8.87
N GLY A 87 14.41 -4.96 -8.61
CA GLY A 87 13.70 -3.83 -8.03
C GLY A 87 12.46 -3.40 -8.84
N ALA A 88 12.54 -3.47 -10.18
CA ALA A 88 11.42 -3.12 -11.05
C ALA A 88 10.26 -4.12 -10.95
N THR A 89 10.55 -5.43 -10.88
CA THR A 89 9.48 -6.44 -10.73
C THR A 89 8.84 -6.37 -9.35
N LEU A 90 9.63 -6.08 -8.30
CA LEU A 90 9.10 -5.91 -6.94
C LEU A 90 8.20 -4.67 -6.85
N LEU A 91 8.60 -3.53 -7.42
CA LEU A 91 7.79 -2.32 -7.46
C LEU A 91 6.49 -2.45 -8.27
N ALA A 92 6.42 -3.43 -9.18
CA ALA A 92 5.21 -3.76 -9.93
C ALA A 92 4.33 -4.84 -9.26
N GLY A 93 4.81 -5.42 -8.15
CA GLY A 93 4.17 -6.53 -7.45
C GLY A 93 3.03 -6.10 -6.51
N SER A 94 2.49 -7.08 -5.81
CA SER A 94 1.55 -6.88 -4.69
C SER A 94 2.23 -7.27 -3.38
N THR A 95 1.65 -6.88 -2.26
CA THR A 95 2.22 -7.13 -0.93
C THR A 95 1.20 -7.71 0.04
N THR A 96 1.67 -8.52 0.99
CA THR A 96 0.91 -8.97 2.17
C THR A 96 1.10 -8.05 3.38
N CYS A 97 1.88 -6.98 3.24
CA CYS A 97 2.13 -6.01 4.31
C CYS A 97 0.88 -5.20 4.65
N ASN A 98 0.71 -4.88 5.94
CA ASN A 98 -0.34 -3.98 6.41
C ASN A 98 -0.16 -2.56 5.83
N ASP A 99 1.10 -2.12 5.67
CA ASP A 99 1.40 -0.97 4.83
C ASP A 99 1.44 -1.40 3.35
N SER A 100 0.39 -1.02 2.60
CA SER A 100 0.28 -1.35 1.17
C SER A 100 1.36 -0.71 0.29
N SER A 101 2.10 0.27 0.81
CA SER A 101 3.22 0.89 0.09
C SER A 101 4.54 0.13 0.28
N ASP A 102 4.62 -0.79 1.25
CA ASP A 102 5.79 -1.65 1.40
C ASP A 102 5.75 -2.81 0.40
N LEU A 103 6.45 -2.62 -0.71
CA LEU A 103 6.63 -3.60 -1.78
C LEU A 103 7.96 -4.36 -1.66
N SER A 104 8.63 -4.28 -0.51
CA SER A 104 9.89 -4.96 -0.27
C SER A 104 9.69 -6.47 -0.17
N ALA A 105 10.73 -7.22 -0.53
CA ALA A 105 10.79 -8.65 -0.31
C ALA A 105 11.51 -8.92 1.02
N TYR A 106 10.86 -9.66 1.92
CA TYR A 106 11.46 -10.12 3.18
C TYR A 106 11.47 -11.64 3.18
N TRP A 107 12.60 -12.26 3.54
CA TRP A 107 12.66 -13.70 3.66
C TRP A 107 13.66 -14.16 4.70
N VAL A 108 13.40 -15.35 5.24
CA VAL A 108 14.26 -16.02 6.22
C VAL A 108 14.40 -17.50 5.85
N PRO A 109 15.46 -18.19 6.31
CA PRO A 109 15.55 -19.64 6.19
C PRO A 109 14.34 -20.32 6.85
N ALA A 110 13.77 -21.32 6.20
CA ALA A 110 12.74 -22.15 6.79
C ALA A 110 13.29 -22.92 8.01
N LEU A 111 12.55 -22.88 9.12
CA LEU A 111 12.91 -23.62 10.31
C LEU A 111 12.53 -25.09 10.15
N PHE A 112 13.49 -25.98 10.42
CA PHE A 112 13.26 -27.41 10.55
C PHE A 112 13.56 -27.84 11.99
N GLN A 113 12.63 -28.57 12.60
CA GLN A 113 12.81 -29.23 13.88
C GLN A 113 12.68 -30.74 13.66
N ASP A 114 13.74 -31.50 13.98
CA ASP A 114 13.79 -32.95 13.79
C ASP A 114 13.44 -33.42 12.36
N GLY A 115 13.88 -32.65 11.36
CA GLY A 115 13.62 -32.93 9.94
C GLY A 115 12.22 -32.54 9.46
N VAL A 116 11.37 -32.00 10.33
CA VAL A 116 10.02 -31.52 9.99
C VAL A 116 10.04 -30.00 9.87
N ARG A 117 9.49 -29.48 8.78
CA ARG A 117 9.34 -28.03 8.58
C ARG A 117 8.34 -27.46 9.61
N VAL A 118 8.75 -26.41 10.31
CA VAL A 118 7.88 -25.61 11.17
C VAL A 118 7.36 -24.42 10.36
N ALA A 119 6.04 -24.33 10.20
CA ALA A 119 5.42 -23.25 9.45
C ALA A 119 5.55 -21.90 10.21
N PRO A 120 5.69 -20.78 9.48
CA PRO A 120 5.55 -19.45 10.07
C PRO A 120 4.19 -19.26 10.74
N ILE A 121 4.17 -18.54 11.87
CA ILE A 121 2.95 -18.17 12.62
C ILE A 121 2.42 -16.80 12.22
#